data_AF-A0A6F9DY40-F1
#
_entry.id   AF-A0A6F9DY40-F1
#
_cell.length_a   1.000
_cell.length_b   1.000
_cell.length_c   1.000
_cell.angle_alpha   90.00
_cell.angle_beta   90.00
_cell.angle_gamma   90.00
#
_symmetry.space_group_name_H-M   'P 1'
#
loop_
_entity.id
_entity.type
_entity.pdbx_description
1 polymer ?
#
loop_
_entity_poly.entity_id
_entity_poly.type
_entity_poly.pdbx_seq_one_letter_code
_entity_poly.pdbx_strand_id
1 'polypeptide(L)'
;MFLICLKIIAKYSAMLEPVTQLLQAVDMDMFGVRNHIDLLLKAFRAHREGAERVFSEDIMPEVKTLADKLGVDLTVPRRCARQIHRSNVGGTIEEYYRRTTYIPYMDSLIQSLEIRFGDSNKPYFNIFKLHPKEMQQTERGEFKHIVLSVKEMYGIDNLVEESLAWYDLQRHMPLSSSLGMIELVKHTNMFPAVRKAILIALTLPATSCEVERSFSTLRRVKTWLRTSMSDQRLSGICMLSVHRDKIKQQKNVLINKIIDKFGRDPRRLQFLFQE
;
A
#
# COMPACT_ATOMS: atom_id res chain seq x y z
N MET A 1 24.15 -7.89 -9.71
CA MET A 1 22.79 -7.30 -9.74
C MET A 1 22.02 -7.54 -8.44
N PHE A 2 21.73 -8.78 -8.03
CA PHE A 2 20.87 -9.06 -6.87
C PHE A 2 21.30 -8.35 -5.57
N LEU A 3 22.59 -8.44 -5.21
CA LEU A 3 23.13 -7.79 -3.99
C LEU A 3 22.92 -6.28 -3.98
N ILE A 4 23.08 -5.62 -5.13
CA ILE A 4 22.89 -4.18 -5.28
C ILE A 4 21.41 -3.82 -5.10
N CYS A 5 20.51 -4.52 -5.80
CA CYS A 5 19.08 -4.30 -5.65
C CYS A 5 18.63 -4.51 -4.21
N LEU A 6 19.08 -5.60 -3.58
CA LEU A 6 18.75 -5.93 -2.20
C LEU A 6 19.21 -4.84 -1.24
N LYS A 7 20.45 -4.33 -1.41
CA LYS A 7 20.98 -3.29 -0.54
C LYS A 7 20.25 -1.96 -0.69
N ILE A 8 19.93 -1.56 -1.94
CA ILE A 8 19.13 -0.36 -2.22
C ILE A 8 17.77 -0.49 -1.54
N ILE A 9 17.04 -1.59 -1.77
CA ILE A 9 15.73 -1.83 -1.19
C ILE A 9 15.80 -1.82 0.33
N ALA A 10 16.77 -2.51 0.92
CA ALA A 10 16.93 -2.60 2.37
C ALA A 10 17.18 -1.22 3.01
N LYS A 11 18.07 -0.39 2.43
CA LYS A 11 18.36 0.96 2.93
C LYS A 11 17.10 1.83 2.99
N TYR A 12 16.37 1.90 1.89
CA TYR A 12 15.19 2.75 1.81
C TYR A 12 13.96 2.18 2.53
N SER A 13 13.85 0.86 2.61
CA SER A 13 12.81 0.22 3.43
C SER A 13 13.03 0.51 4.91
N ALA A 14 14.29 0.48 5.39
CA ALA A 14 14.62 0.85 6.76
C ALA A 14 14.31 2.33 7.06
N MET A 15 14.50 3.24 6.10
CA MET A 15 14.09 4.64 6.26
C MET A 15 12.57 4.82 6.31
N LEU A 16 11.81 3.95 5.63
CA LEU A 16 10.35 3.95 5.64
C LEU A 16 9.75 3.20 6.84
N GLU A 17 10.54 2.38 7.51
CA GLU A 17 10.08 1.51 8.60
C GLU A 17 9.31 2.28 9.70
N PRO A 18 9.79 3.42 10.23
CA PRO A 18 9.05 4.16 11.25
C PRO A 18 7.65 4.60 10.79
N VAL A 19 7.54 5.03 9.53
CA VAL A 19 6.25 5.44 8.94
C VAL A 19 5.33 4.24 8.77
N THR A 20 5.87 3.11 8.30
CA THR A 20 5.06 1.90 8.14
C THR A 20 4.54 1.40 9.48
N GLN A 21 5.34 1.47 10.55
CA GLN A 21 4.91 1.10 11.90
C GLN A 21 3.83 2.04 12.44
N LEU A 22 3.97 3.37 12.23
CA LEU A 22 2.96 4.35 12.62
C LEU A 22 1.63 4.15 11.87
N LEU A 23 1.69 3.86 10.58
CA LEU A 23 0.50 3.55 9.79
C LEU A 23 -0.14 2.22 10.26
N GLN A 24 0.63 1.28 10.83
CA GLN A 24 0.15 -0.02 11.34
C GLN A 24 -0.39 0.07 12.77
N ALA A 25 -0.17 1.19 13.46
CA ALA A 25 -0.63 1.38 14.82
C ALA A 25 -2.16 1.41 14.91
N VAL A 26 -2.68 0.97 16.06
CA VAL A 26 -4.14 0.92 16.34
C VAL A 26 -4.74 2.33 16.41
N ASP A 27 -3.96 3.28 16.91
CA ASP A 27 -4.30 4.70 16.89
C ASP A 27 -3.46 5.38 15.80
N MET A 28 -4.14 5.85 14.76
CA MET A 28 -3.51 6.24 13.50
C MET A 28 -3.57 7.76 13.35
N ASP A 29 -2.45 8.41 13.59
CA ASP A 29 -2.27 9.84 13.30
C ASP A 29 -1.82 10.04 11.84
N MET A 30 -2.79 10.18 10.94
CA MET A 30 -2.51 10.42 9.52
C MET A 30 -1.82 11.76 9.25
N PHE A 31 -1.97 12.76 10.11
CA PHE A 31 -1.32 14.06 9.96
C PHE A 31 0.16 13.98 10.35
N GLY A 32 0.45 13.33 11.49
CA GLY A 32 1.81 13.01 11.91
C GLY A 32 2.55 12.17 10.88
N VAL A 33 1.90 11.15 10.34
CA VAL A 33 2.45 10.33 9.24
C VAL A 33 2.77 11.20 8.03
N ARG A 34 1.87 12.09 7.62
CA ARG A 34 2.09 12.92 6.45
C ARG A 34 3.29 13.85 6.61
N ASN A 35 3.40 14.51 7.75
CA ASN A 35 4.54 15.38 8.05
C ASN A 35 5.87 14.59 7.97
N HIS A 36 5.87 13.36 8.48
CA HIS A 36 7.04 12.48 8.40
C HIS A 36 7.34 12.06 6.96
N ILE A 37 6.32 11.77 6.14
CA ILE A 37 6.48 11.45 4.73
C ILE A 37 7.03 12.63 3.94
N ASP A 38 6.61 13.87 4.24
CA ASP A 38 7.16 15.07 3.60
C ASP A 38 8.65 15.25 3.93
N LEU A 39 9.06 14.92 5.16
CA LEU A 39 10.48 14.89 5.54
C LEU A 39 11.25 13.79 4.78
N LEU A 40 10.69 12.59 4.68
CA LEU A 40 11.31 11.50 3.91
C LEU A 40 11.39 11.83 2.41
N LEU A 41 10.37 12.45 1.83
CA LEU A 41 10.38 12.90 0.44
C LEU A 41 11.49 13.92 0.20
N LYS A 42 11.70 14.88 1.12
CA LYS A 42 12.84 15.82 1.05
C LYS A 42 14.17 15.06 1.09
N ALA A 43 14.33 14.10 2.01
CA ALA A 43 15.54 13.29 2.10
C ALA A 43 15.77 12.44 0.83
N PHE A 44 14.73 11.82 0.28
CA PHE A 44 14.83 10.99 -0.92
C PHE A 44 15.15 11.81 -2.16
N ARG A 45 14.59 13.02 -2.29
CA ARG A 45 14.97 13.97 -3.36
C ARG A 45 16.44 14.38 -3.23
N ALA A 46 16.91 14.71 -2.02
CA ALA A 46 18.32 15.00 -1.78
C ALA A 46 19.25 13.81 -2.13
N HIS A 47 18.86 12.59 -1.78
CA HIS A 47 19.61 11.37 -2.16
C HIS A 47 19.56 11.08 -3.66
N ARG A 48 18.50 11.52 -4.35
CA ARG A 48 18.34 11.38 -5.80
C ARG A 48 19.14 12.40 -6.59
N GLU A 49 19.22 13.64 -6.11
CA GLU A 49 20.08 14.70 -6.64
C GLU A 49 21.55 14.38 -6.38
N GLY A 50 21.88 13.96 -5.15
CA GLY A 50 23.21 13.49 -4.75
C GLY A 50 23.51 12.03 -5.11
N ALA A 51 22.90 11.49 -6.18
CA ALA A 51 22.97 10.06 -6.52
C ALA A 51 24.39 9.53 -6.73
N GLU A 52 25.32 10.37 -7.19
CA GLU A 52 26.73 9.99 -7.30
C GLU A 52 27.33 9.65 -5.94
N ARG A 53 27.27 10.63 -5.04
CA ARG A 53 27.83 10.58 -3.70
C ARG A 53 27.23 9.45 -2.87
N VAL A 54 25.89 9.38 -2.81
CA VAL A 54 25.19 8.37 -2.02
C VAL A 54 25.48 6.95 -2.53
N PHE A 55 25.59 6.77 -3.85
CA PHE A 55 25.86 5.45 -4.40
C PHE A 55 27.30 5.01 -4.15
N SER A 56 28.28 5.91 -4.31
CA SER A 56 29.70 5.60 -4.11
C SER A 56 30.09 5.46 -2.63
N GLU A 57 29.55 6.31 -1.75
CA GLU A 57 29.94 6.37 -0.34
C GLU A 57 29.15 5.38 0.52
N ASP A 58 27.84 5.22 0.28
CA ASP A 58 27.00 4.43 1.19
C ASP A 58 26.67 3.03 0.65
N ILE A 59 26.36 2.92 -0.65
CA ILE A 59 25.78 1.69 -1.20
C ILE A 59 26.88 0.74 -1.66
N MET A 60 27.84 1.24 -2.43
CA MET A 60 28.84 0.39 -3.06
C MET A 60 29.82 -0.27 -2.09
N PRO A 61 30.35 0.40 -1.05
CA PRO A 61 31.26 -0.23 -0.09
C PRO A 61 30.60 -1.40 0.63
N GLU A 62 29.35 -1.23 1.06
CA GLU A 62 28.58 -2.30 1.70
C GLU A 62 28.31 -3.47 0.75
N VAL A 63 27.99 -3.19 -0.52
CA VAL A 63 27.83 -4.25 -1.53
C VAL A 63 29.13 -5.01 -1.76
N LYS A 64 30.28 -4.33 -1.83
CA LYS A 64 31.60 -4.95 -1.98
C LYS A 64 31.89 -5.88 -0.80
N THR A 65 31.72 -5.42 0.43
CA THR A 65 31.95 -6.25 1.63
C THR A 65 31.02 -7.48 1.69
N LEU A 66 29.76 -7.35 1.25
CA LEU A 66 28.83 -8.48 1.14
C LEU A 66 29.22 -9.45 0.02
N ALA A 67 29.68 -8.93 -1.11
CA ALA A 67 30.15 -9.72 -2.23
C ALA A 67 31.39 -10.55 -1.85
N ASP A 68 32.35 -9.95 -1.15
CA ASP A 68 33.56 -10.61 -0.67
C ASP A 68 33.23 -11.74 0.31
N LYS A 69 32.31 -11.49 1.26
CA LYS A 69 31.84 -12.50 2.21
C LYS A 69 31.16 -13.71 1.55
N LEU A 70 30.51 -13.48 0.42
CA LEU A 70 29.79 -14.52 -0.33
C LEU A 70 30.63 -15.15 -1.44
N GLY A 71 31.85 -14.64 -1.69
CA GLY A 71 32.71 -15.09 -2.79
C GLY A 71 32.09 -14.82 -4.17
N VAL A 72 31.34 -13.73 -4.34
CA VAL A 72 30.62 -13.41 -5.58
C VAL A 72 31.28 -12.23 -6.29
N ASP A 73 31.72 -12.42 -7.53
CA ASP A 73 32.26 -11.33 -8.34
C ASP A 73 31.16 -10.39 -8.85
N LEU A 74 31.34 -9.10 -8.58
CA LEU A 74 30.46 -8.05 -9.10
C LEU A 74 30.78 -7.77 -10.56
N THR A 75 29.91 -8.24 -11.46
CA THR A 75 30.05 -8.00 -12.90
C THR A 75 28.89 -7.16 -13.45
N VAL A 76 29.18 -6.44 -14.54
CA VAL A 76 28.16 -5.78 -15.35
C VAL A 76 27.48 -6.84 -16.23
N PRO A 77 26.13 -6.89 -16.32
CA PRO A 77 25.44 -7.81 -17.20
C PRO A 77 25.88 -7.67 -18.66
N ARG A 78 25.83 -8.78 -19.41
CA ARG A 78 26.21 -8.81 -20.83
C ARG A 78 25.47 -7.73 -21.62
N ARG A 79 26.23 -6.88 -22.32
CA ARG A 79 25.70 -5.82 -23.18
C ARG A 79 25.51 -6.34 -24.60
N CYS A 80 24.41 -5.95 -25.24
CA CYS A 80 24.21 -6.12 -26.68
C CYS A 80 24.61 -4.81 -27.36
N ALA A 81 25.31 -4.88 -28.50
CA ALA A 81 25.83 -3.70 -29.21
C ALA A 81 24.70 -2.74 -29.64
N ARG A 82 23.51 -3.26 -29.94
CA ARG A 82 22.34 -2.48 -30.30
C ARG A 82 21.19 -2.81 -29.33
N GLN A 83 20.65 -1.78 -28.68
CA GLN A 83 19.46 -1.88 -27.85
C GLN A 83 18.45 -0.88 -28.39
N ILE A 84 17.24 -1.35 -28.74
CA ILE A 84 16.19 -0.53 -29.37
C ILE A 84 15.29 0.12 -28.30
N HIS A 85 15.07 -0.57 -27.17
CA HIS A 85 14.12 -0.16 -26.12
C HIS A 85 14.77 0.23 -24.79
N ARG A 86 16.10 0.25 -24.69
CA ARG A 86 16.82 0.60 -23.45
C ARG A 86 18.13 1.32 -23.75
N SER A 87 18.53 2.23 -22.86
CA SER A 87 19.79 2.97 -22.95
C SER A 87 20.98 2.03 -22.76
N ASN A 88 21.91 2.05 -23.71
CA ASN A 88 23.16 1.27 -23.61
C ASN A 88 24.15 2.02 -22.70
N VAL A 89 23.96 1.88 -21.39
CA VAL A 89 24.80 2.55 -20.39
C VAL A 89 26.18 1.89 -20.34
N GLY A 90 27.23 2.64 -20.71
CA GLY A 90 28.63 2.29 -20.48
C GLY A 90 29.13 2.81 -19.13
N GLY A 91 30.39 2.51 -18.80
CA GLY A 91 31.05 3.01 -17.59
C GLY A 91 31.53 1.90 -16.65
N THR A 92 31.92 2.30 -15.45
CA THR A 92 32.30 1.40 -14.36
C THR A 92 31.10 0.60 -13.86
N ILE A 93 31.34 -0.47 -13.07
CA ILE A 93 30.29 -1.22 -12.38
C ILE A 93 29.37 -0.26 -11.62
N GLU A 94 29.95 0.70 -10.92
CA GLU A 94 29.23 1.68 -10.10
C GLU A 94 28.32 2.58 -10.95
N GLU A 95 28.86 3.13 -12.04
CA GLU A 95 28.10 4.00 -12.92
C GLU A 95 26.94 3.28 -13.61
N TYR A 96 27.16 2.03 -14.03
CA TYR A 96 26.14 1.19 -14.64
C TYR A 96 24.96 0.99 -13.69
N TYR A 97 25.21 0.49 -12.47
CA TYR A 97 24.14 0.17 -11.52
C TYR A 97 23.49 1.42 -10.93
N ARG A 98 24.23 2.53 -10.78
CA ARG A 98 23.67 3.82 -10.40
C ARG A 98 22.58 4.28 -11.39
N ARG A 99 22.89 4.27 -12.68
CA ARG A 99 21.98 4.76 -13.73
C ARG A 99 20.84 3.78 -14.05
N THR A 100 21.09 2.48 -14.01
CA THR A 100 20.10 1.46 -14.42
C THR A 100 19.21 0.99 -13.28
N THR A 101 19.67 1.08 -12.02
CA THR A 101 18.99 0.49 -10.87
C THR A 101 18.65 1.54 -9.82
N TYR A 102 19.63 2.24 -9.29
CA TYR A 102 19.43 3.17 -8.17
C TYR A 102 18.54 4.36 -8.55
N ILE A 103 18.87 5.05 -9.64
CA ILE A 103 18.12 6.21 -10.12
C ILE A 103 16.66 5.86 -10.41
N PRO A 104 16.35 4.83 -11.24
CA PRO A 104 14.96 4.48 -11.53
C PRO A 104 14.19 4.01 -10.29
N TYR A 105 14.86 3.31 -9.35
CA TYR A 105 14.24 2.92 -8.08
C TYR A 105 13.85 4.14 -7.25
N MET A 106 14.75 5.11 -7.12
CA MET A 106 14.48 6.34 -6.37
C MET A 106 13.37 7.16 -7.00
N ASP A 107 13.37 7.31 -8.33
CA ASP A 107 12.32 8.03 -9.05
C ASP A 107 10.95 7.34 -8.85
N SER A 108 10.91 6.01 -8.95
CA SER A 108 9.69 5.22 -8.69
C SER A 108 9.21 5.32 -7.24
N LEU A 109 10.14 5.32 -6.26
CA LEU A 109 9.81 5.41 -4.84
C LEU A 109 9.24 6.78 -4.49
N ILE A 110 9.90 7.85 -4.96
CA ILE A 110 9.45 9.25 -4.77
C ILE A 110 8.06 9.42 -5.40
N GLN A 111 7.91 9.02 -6.67
CA GLN A 111 6.63 9.12 -7.37
C GLN A 111 5.51 8.37 -6.65
N SER A 112 5.78 7.17 -6.15
CA SER A 112 4.77 6.36 -5.45
C SER A 112 4.31 7.03 -4.14
N LEU A 113 5.22 7.66 -3.41
CA LEU A 113 4.89 8.40 -2.19
C LEU A 113 4.15 9.71 -2.49
N GLU A 114 4.55 10.43 -3.54
CA GLU A 114 3.87 11.64 -3.99
C GLU A 114 2.45 11.37 -4.49
N ILE A 115 2.25 10.31 -5.28
CA ILE A 115 0.92 9.90 -5.72
C ILE A 115 0.03 9.53 -4.54
N ARG A 116 0.58 8.93 -3.47
CA ARG A 116 -0.19 8.47 -2.33
C ARG A 116 -0.49 9.58 -1.30
N PHE A 117 0.47 10.44 -0.99
CA PHE A 117 0.39 11.44 0.08
C PHE A 117 0.42 12.90 -0.39
N GLY A 118 0.43 13.10 -1.71
CA GLY A 118 0.37 14.42 -2.35
C GLY A 118 -0.89 15.20 -1.97
N ASP A 119 -0.85 16.50 -2.27
CA ASP A 119 -1.92 17.44 -1.90
C ASP A 119 -3.28 17.10 -2.51
N SER A 120 -3.30 16.49 -3.69
CA SER A 120 -4.51 15.99 -4.33
C SER A 120 -5.26 14.95 -3.48
N ASN A 121 -4.54 14.23 -2.62
CA ASN A 121 -5.13 13.20 -1.76
C ASN A 121 -5.46 13.70 -0.35
N LYS A 122 -5.24 14.99 -0.05
CA LYS A 122 -5.68 15.64 1.21
C LYS A 122 -7.11 15.28 1.61
N PRO A 123 -8.11 15.33 0.70
CA PRO A 123 -9.49 15.13 1.12
C PRO A 123 -9.79 13.69 1.54
N TYR A 124 -9.01 12.69 1.12
CA TYR A 124 -9.15 11.31 1.60
C TYR A 124 -8.80 11.18 3.08
N PHE A 125 -7.85 11.99 3.56
CA PHE A 125 -7.43 12.00 4.96
C PHE A 125 -8.23 12.99 5.83
N ASN A 126 -8.97 13.92 5.23
CA ASN A 126 -9.84 14.85 5.94
C ASN A 126 -10.91 14.15 6.79
N ILE A 127 -11.28 12.92 6.43
CA ILE A 127 -12.24 12.11 7.20
C ILE A 127 -11.74 11.81 8.63
N PHE A 128 -10.42 11.79 8.86
CA PHE A 128 -9.83 11.62 10.19
C PHE A 128 -10.02 12.87 11.08
N LYS A 129 -10.32 14.05 10.50
CA LYS A 129 -10.67 15.26 11.28
C LYS A 129 -12.03 15.16 11.97
N LEU A 130 -12.80 14.10 11.71
CA LEU A 130 -14.02 13.79 12.46
C LEU A 130 -13.74 13.28 13.88
N HIS A 131 -12.46 13.07 14.23
CA HIS A 131 -12.05 12.70 15.57
C HIS A 131 -12.15 13.89 16.55
N PRO A 132 -12.71 13.72 17.77
CA PRO A 132 -12.86 14.81 18.74
C PRO A 132 -11.56 15.57 19.05
N LYS A 133 -10.41 14.87 19.10
CA LYS A 133 -9.08 15.48 19.30
C LYS A 133 -8.73 16.54 18.24
N GLU A 134 -9.11 16.30 16.99
CA GLU A 134 -8.84 17.20 15.86
C GLU A 134 -9.89 18.30 15.76
N MET A 135 -11.13 18.01 16.14
CA MET A 135 -12.22 18.99 16.22
C MET A 135 -11.93 20.11 17.20
N GLN A 136 -11.31 19.80 18.34
CA GLN A 136 -10.91 20.80 19.34
C GLN A 136 -9.87 21.79 18.81
N GLN A 137 -9.05 21.39 17.83
CA GLN A 137 -7.98 22.21 17.26
C GLN A 137 -8.43 23.01 16.02
N THR A 138 -9.60 22.71 15.47
CA THR A 138 -10.09 23.30 14.21
C THR A 138 -11.25 24.25 14.49
N GLU A 139 -11.26 25.43 13.84
CA GLU A 139 -12.39 26.37 13.94
C GLU A 139 -13.64 25.81 13.22
N ARG A 140 -14.84 26.13 13.71
CA ARG A 140 -16.12 25.64 13.16
C ARG A 140 -16.29 25.94 11.66
N GLY A 141 -15.85 27.12 11.20
CA GLY A 141 -15.89 27.50 9.80
C GLY A 141 -15.00 26.61 8.92
N GLU A 142 -13.75 26.43 9.32
CA GLU A 142 -12.79 25.55 8.63
C GLU A 142 -13.28 24.09 8.63
N PHE A 143 -13.79 23.61 9.77
CA PHE A 143 -14.36 22.27 9.92
C PHE A 143 -15.50 22.02 8.93
N LYS A 144 -16.39 23.01 8.71
CA LYS A 144 -17.47 22.90 7.72
C LYS A 144 -16.92 22.68 6.31
N HIS A 145 -15.87 23.42 5.91
CA HIS A 145 -15.23 23.25 4.60
C HIS A 145 -14.59 21.87 4.44
N ILE A 146 -13.96 21.36 5.50
CA ILE A 146 -13.38 20.01 5.53
C ILE A 146 -14.48 18.97 5.33
N VAL A 147 -15.59 19.04 6.06
CA VAL A 147 -16.68 18.08 5.96
C VAL A 147 -17.37 18.15 4.59
N LEU A 148 -17.48 19.33 3.99
CA LEU A 148 -17.98 19.48 2.61
C LEU A 148 -17.10 18.69 1.62
N SER A 149 -15.77 18.80 1.73
CA SER A 149 -14.85 18.02 0.87
C SER A 149 -15.00 16.51 1.07
N VAL A 150 -15.25 16.06 2.30
CA VAL A 150 -15.47 14.63 2.62
C VAL A 150 -16.82 14.17 2.06
N LYS A 151 -17.87 14.99 2.17
CA LYS A 151 -19.19 14.69 1.60
C LYS A 151 -19.11 14.50 0.09
N GLU A 152 -18.45 15.43 -0.61
CA GLU A 152 -18.29 15.39 -2.06
C GLU A 152 -17.47 14.18 -2.53
N MET A 153 -16.43 13.83 -1.77
CA MET A 153 -15.56 12.69 -2.09
C MET A 153 -16.21 11.32 -1.88
N TYR A 154 -16.90 11.13 -0.75
CA TYR A 154 -17.44 9.82 -0.35
C TYR A 154 -18.95 9.65 -0.62
N GLY A 155 -19.63 10.71 -1.08
CA GLY A 155 -21.07 10.66 -1.37
C GLY A 155 -21.92 10.31 -0.15
N ILE A 156 -21.63 10.95 1.00
CA ILE A 156 -22.35 10.68 2.26
C ILE A 156 -23.44 11.74 2.46
N ASP A 157 -24.70 11.32 2.37
CA ASP A 157 -25.85 12.19 2.64
C ASP A 157 -25.89 12.66 4.09
N ASN A 158 -26.41 13.86 4.31
CA ASN A 158 -26.55 14.51 5.63
C ASN A 158 -25.26 14.69 6.45
N LEU A 159 -24.08 14.42 5.88
CA LEU A 159 -22.81 14.46 6.62
C LEU A 159 -22.50 15.82 7.21
N VAL A 160 -22.79 16.91 6.49
CA VAL A 160 -22.44 18.28 6.93
C VAL A 160 -23.19 18.65 8.21
N GLU A 161 -24.50 18.52 8.21
CA GLU A 161 -25.34 18.90 9.36
C GLU A 161 -25.09 17.99 10.57
N GLU A 162 -24.98 16.67 10.36
CA GLU A 162 -24.66 15.74 11.45
C GLU A 162 -23.25 15.97 12.01
N SER A 163 -22.26 16.28 11.16
CA SER A 163 -20.91 16.55 11.63
C SER A 163 -20.82 17.86 12.41
N LEU A 164 -21.59 18.88 12.03
CA LEU A 164 -21.68 20.14 12.79
C LEU A 164 -22.34 19.92 14.15
N ALA A 165 -23.44 19.17 14.21
CA ALA A 165 -24.08 18.81 15.47
C ALA A 165 -23.15 17.96 16.36
N TRP A 166 -22.40 17.03 15.75
CA TRP A 166 -21.38 16.26 16.44
C TRP A 166 -20.23 17.14 16.96
N TYR A 167 -19.76 18.10 16.17
CA TYR A 167 -18.74 19.08 16.58
C TYR A 167 -19.20 19.91 17.78
N ASP A 168 -20.44 20.42 17.73
CA ASP A 168 -21.03 21.22 18.81
C ASP A 168 -21.20 20.36 20.09
N LEU A 169 -21.60 19.08 19.97
CA LEU A 169 -21.65 18.14 21.09
C LEU A 169 -20.27 17.92 21.74
N GLN A 170 -19.22 17.74 20.93
CA GLN A 170 -17.86 17.54 21.43
C GLN A 170 -17.27 18.77 22.13
N ARG A 171 -17.74 19.98 21.80
CA ARG A 171 -17.36 21.20 22.53
C ARG A 171 -17.99 21.28 23.92
N HIS A 172 -19.23 20.81 24.08
CA HIS A 172 -19.93 20.84 25.36
C HIS A 172 -19.60 19.63 26.25
N MET A 173 -19.39 18.46 25.65
CA MET A 173 -19.10 17.20 26.33
C MET A 173 -17.97 16.47 25.59
N PRO A 174 -16.71 16.88 25.79
CA PRO A 174 -15.59 16.30 25.07
C PRO A 174 -15.38 14.85 25.48
N LEU A 175 -15.34 13.94 24.51
CA LEU A 175 -14.81 12.59 24.75
C LEU A 175 -13.31 12.66 25.03
N SER A 176 -12.80 11.65 25.73
CA SER A 176 -11.35 11.54 26.01
C SER A 176 -10.56 11.61 24.72
N SER A 177 -9.50 12.44 24.70
CA SER A 177 -8.60 12.57 23.56
C SER A 177 -7.77 11.30 23.30
N SER A 178 -7.75 10.36 24.26
CA SER A 178 -7.11 9.05 24.15
C SER A 178 -7.99 7.97 23.52
N LEU A 179 -9.25 8.29 23.19
CA LEU A 179 -10.18 7.32 22.63
C LEU A 179 -9.80 7.01 21.19
N GLY A 180 -9.64 5.74 20.83
CA GLY A 180 -9.32 5.37 19.45
C GLY A 180 -10.52 5.51 18.51
N MET A 181 -10.27 5.63 17.21
CA MET A 181 -11.33 5.70 16.17
C MET A 181 -12.31 4.51 16.23
N ILE A 182 -11.87 3.32 16.64
CA ILE A 182 -12.72 2.13 16.81
C ILE A 182 -13.72 2.31 17.96
N GLU A 183 -13.27 2.87 19.07
CA GLU A 183 -14.10 3.12 20.25
C GLU A 183 -15.10 4.25 19.97
N LEU A 184 -14.68 5.24 19.17
CA LEU A 184 -15.54 6.35 18.73
C LEU A 184 -16.80 5.87 18.01
N VAL A 185 -16.75 4.76 17.28
CA VAL A 185 -17.91 4.16 16.61
C VAL A 185 -19.05 3.87 17.60
N LYS A 186 -18.74 3.50 18.85
CA LYS A 186 -19.76 3.20 19.88
C LYS A 186 -20.53 4.46 20.32
N HIS A 187 -19.93 5.63 20.18
CA HIS A 187 -20.50 6.91 20.61
C HIS A 187 -21.25 7.66 19.49
N THR A 188 -21.18 7.17 18.25
CA THR A 188 -21.83 7.81 17.08
C THR A 188 -23.17 7.16 16.69
N ASN A 189 -23.81 6.41 17.60
CA ASN A 189 -25.10 5.76 17.32
C ASN A 189 -26.21 6.75 16.92
N MET A 190 -26.16 7.99 17.44
CA MET A 190 -27.13 9.05 17.11
C MET A 190 -26.80 9.82 15.82
N PHE A 191 -25.62 9.58 15.22
CA PHE A 191 -25.11 10.30 14.06
C PHE A 191 -24.73 9.30 12.94
N PRO A 192 -25.71 8.74 12.21
CA PRO A 192 -25.47 7.68 11.24
C PRO A 192 -24.52 8.06 10.10
N ALA A 193 -24.54 9.30 9.62
CA ALA A 193 -23.62 9.79 8.59
C ALA A 193 -22.19 9.91 9.12
N VAL A 194 -22.02 10.44 10.34
CA VAL A 194 -20.71 10.52 11.02
C VAL A 194 -20.17 9.12 11.30
N ARG A 195 -21.02 8.20 11.77
CA ARG A 195 -20.65 6.79 11.97
C ARG A 195 -20.17 6.15 10.67
N LYS A 196 -20.91 6.36 9.57
CA LYS A 196 -20.52 5.85 8.24
C LYS A 196 -19.17 6.41 7.80
N ALA A 197 -18.93 7.70 8.03
CA ALA A 197 -17.64 8.33 7.71
C ALA A 197 -16.49 7.75 8.57
N ILE A 198 -16.68 7.57 9.88
CA ILE A 198 -15.68 6.94 10.76
C ILE A 198 -15.41 5.50 10.33
N LEU A 199 -16.44 4.73 9.95
CA LEU A 199 -16.26 3.37 9.44
C LEU A 199 -15.46 3.37 8.13
N ILE A 200 -15.73 4.32 7.23
CA ILE A 200 -14.93 4.49 6.01
C ILE A 200 -13.47 4.78 6.38
N ALA A 201 -13.23 5.71 7.32
CA ALA A 201 -11.89 6.04 7.80
C ALA A 201 -11.14 4.81 8.35
N LEU A 202 -11.82 3.96 9.13
CA LEU A 202 -11.27 2.70 9.64
C LEU A 202 -10.98 1.65 8.56
N THR A 203 -11.71 1.69 7.44
CA THR A 203 -11.46 0.81 6.29
C THR A 203 -10.43 1.35 5.32
N LEU A 204 -10.03 2.62 5.41
CA LEU A 204 -9.00 3.17 4.55
C LEU A 204 -7.69 2.43 4.85
N PRO A 205 -7.05 1.83 3.84
CA PRO A 205 -5.79 1.14 4.03
C PRO A 205 -4.69 2.17 4.26
N ALA A 206 -4.48 2.53 5.52
CA ALA A 206 -3.24 3.15 5.93
C ALA A 206 -2.06 2.20 5.70
N THR A 207 -2.31 0.88 5.80
CA THR A 207 -1.27 -0.15 5.70
C THR A 207 -1.64 -1.39 4.92
N SER A 208 -0.55 -2.06 4.53
CA SER A 208 -0.42 -3.30 3.79
C SER A 208 -0.98 -4.54 4.51
N CYS A 209 -1.87 -4.43 5.50
CA CYS A 209 -2.42 -5.59 6.20
C CYS A 209 -3.11 -6.60 5.24
N GLU A 210 -3.75 -6.11 4.18
CA GLU A 210 -4.29 -6.97 3.11
C GLU A 210 -3.19 -7.72 2.34
N VAL A 211 -2.05 -7.05 2.16
CA VAL A 211 -0.89 -7.56 1.44
C VAL A 211 -0.19 -8.64 2.25
N GLU A 212 -0.12 -8.54 3.59
CA GLU A 212 0.42 -9.58 4.47
C GLU A 212 -0.40 -10.87 4.44
N ARG A 213 -1.74 -10.76 4.53
CA ARG A 213 -2.64 -11.92 4.40
C ARG A 213 -2.48 -12.59 3.03
N SER A 214 -2.38 -11.77 1.98
CA SER A 214 -2.17 -12.25 0.61
C SER A 214 -0.81 -12.92 0.43
N PHE A 215 0.28 -12.35 0.95
CA PHE A 215 1.62 -12.94 0.88
C PHE A 215 1.77 -14.20 1.73
N SER A 216 1.19 -14.23 2.94
CA SER A 216 1.15 -15.43 3.78
C SER A 216 0.42 -16.57 3.05
N THR A 217 -0.72 -16.24 2.42
CA THR A 217 -1.46 -17.20 1.59
C THR A 217 -0.65 -17.63 0.37
N LEU A 218 -0.02 -16.69 -0.32
CA LEU A 218 0.83 -16.95 -1.48
C LEU A 218 1.99 -17.90 -1.14
N ARG A 219 2.62 -17.74 0.03
CA ARG A 219 3.68 -18.62 0.52
C ARG A 219 3.20 -20.07 0.72
N ARG A 220 1.92 -20.27 1.08
CA ARG A 220 1.32 -21.61 1.21
C ARG A 220 0.89 -22.19 -0.14
N VAL A 221 0.46 -21.34 -1.08
CA VAL A 221 -0.01 -21.76 -2.41
C VAL A 221 1.17 -22.06 -3.33
N LYS A 222 2.15 -21.15 -3.41
CA LYS A 222 3.35 -21.23 -4.24
C LYS A 222 4.45 -22.00 -3.52
N THR A 223 4.45 -23.31 -3.73
CA THR A 223 5.45 -24.24 -3.16
C THR A 223 6.47 -24.63 -4.22
N TRP A 224 7.62 -25.17 -3.80
CA TRP A 224 8.69 -25.62 -4.70
C TRP A 224 8.21 -26.70 -5.69
N LEU A 225 7.22 -27.51 -5.31
CA LEU A 225 6.59 -28.51 -6.18
C LEU A 225 5.59 -27.93 -7.19
N ARG A 226 5.29 -26.62 -7.12
CA ARG A 226 4.28 -25.92 -7.95
C ARG A 226 4.89 -24.76 -8.74
N THR A 227 6.08 -24.95 -9.28
CA THR A 227 6.85 -23.91 -9.99
C THR A 227 6.34 -23.61 -11.40
N SER A 228 5.60 -24.51 -12.05
CA SER A 228 5.11 -24.36 -13.43
C SER A 228 3.71 -23.75 -13.57
N MET A 229 3.15 -23.18 -12.50
CA MET A 229 1.80 -22.61 -12.54
C MET A 229 1.76 -21.24 -13.24
N SER A 230 0.76 -21.03 -14.09
CA SER A 230 0.49 -19.71 -14.67
C SER A 230 -0.01 -18.70 -13.62
N ASP A 231 0.25 -17.41 -13.85
CA ASP A 231 -0.14 -16.33 -12.94
C ASP A 231 -1.66 -16.28 -12.69
N GLN A 232 -2.46 -16.55 -13.73
CA GLN A 232 -3.92 -16.64 -13.59
C GLN A 232 -4.35 -17.74 -12.63
N ARG A 233 -3.73 -18.93 -12.73
CA ARG A 233 -4.04 -20.05 -11.84
C ARG A 233 -3.58 -19.77 -10.41
N LEU A 234 -2.40 -19.17 -10.26
CA LEU A 234 -1.87 -18.77 -8.95
C LEU A 234 -2.79 -17.77 -8.25
N SER A 235 -3.18 -16.70 -8.96
CA SER A 235 -4.11 -15.68 -8.46
C SER A 235 -5.45 -16.28 -8.06
N GLY A 236 -6.03 -17.15 -8.91
CA GLY A 236 -7.28 -17.84 -8.62
C GLY A 236 -7.22 -18.69 -7.33
N ILE A 237 -6.16 -19.48 -7.14
CA ILE A 237 -6.01 -20.31 -5.93
C ILE A 237 -5.76 -19.46 -4.68
N CYS A 238 -4.99 -18.37 -4.80
CA CYS A 238 -4.82 -17.43 -3.71
C CYS A 238 -6.15 -16.82 -3.28
N MET A 239 -6.97 -16.34 -4.22
CA MET A 239 -8.32 -15.82 -3.93
C MET A 239 -9.20 -16.86 -3.24
N LEU A 240 -9.16 -18.12 -3.71
CA LEU A 240 -9.90 -19.21 -3.08
C LEU A 240 -9.44 -19.50 -1.65
N SER A 241 -8.15 -19.35 -1.38
CA SER A 241 -7.55 -19.61 -0.09
C SER A 241 -7.80 -18.48 0.91
N VAL A 242 -7.72 -17.21 0.47
CA VAL A 242 -8.02 -16.03 1.29
C VAL A 242 -9.50 -16.00 1.70
N HIS A 243 -10.41 -16.34 0.79
CA HIS A 243 -11.85 -16.30 1.02
C HIS A 243 -12.46 -17.68 1.31
N ARG A 244 -11.69 -18.60 1.89
CA ARG A 244 -12.09 -19.99 2.12
C ARG A 244 -13.44 -20.12 2.84
N ASP A 245 -13.74 -19.23 3.79
CA ASP A 245 -14.99 -19.31 4.55
C ASP A 245 -16.21 -18.93 3.71
N LYS A 246 -16.11 -17.88 2.89
CA LYS A 246 -17.16 -17.52 1.92
C LYS A 246 -17.39 -18.65 0.91
N ILE A 247 -16.32 -19.32 0.47
CA ILE A 247 -16.40 -20.44 -0.47
C ILE A 247 -17.06 -21.67 0.18
N LYS A 248 -16.76 -21.93 1.45
CA LYS A 248 -17.43 -23.02 2.19
C LYS A 248 -18.94 -22.75 2.32
N GLN A 249 -19.33 -21.51 2.61
CA GLN A 249 -20.75 -21.13 2.71
C GLN A 249 -21.49 -21.29 1.38
N GLN A 250 -20.85 -20.96 0.25
CA GLN A 250 -21.46 -21.00 -1.08
C GLN A 250 -21.00 -22.20 -1.93
N LYS A 251 -20.52 -23.28 -1.29
CA LYS A 251 -19.84 -24.40 -1.96
C LYS A 251 -20.68 -25.00 -3.09
N ASN A 252 -21.95 -25.27 -2.81
CA ASN A 252 -22.85 -25.94 -3.77
C ASN A 252 -23.12 -25.06 -5.00
N VAL A 253 -23.34 -23.75 -4.78
CA VAL A 253 -23.53 -22.78 -5.87
C VAL A 253 -22.28 -22.68 -6.74
N LEU A 254 -21.10 -22.67 -6.12
CA LEU A 254 -19.83 -22.60 -6.85
C LEU A 254 -19.59 -23.87 -7.67
N ILE A 255 -19.86 -25.05 -7.11
CA ILE A 255 -19.71 -26.33 -7.82
C ILE A 255 -20.60 -26.36 -9.06
N ASN A 256 -21.88 -26.00 -8.93
CA ASN A 256 -22.80 -25.99 -10.07
C ASN A 256 -22.33 -25.02 -11.16
N LYS A 257 -21.89 -23.81 -10.79
CA LYS A 257 -21.31 -22.85 -11.75
C LYS A 257 -20.05 -23.39 -12.44
N ILE A 258 -19.21 -24.15 -11.72
CA ILE A 258 -18.03 -24.79 -12.30
C ILE A 258 -18.45 -25.88 -13.28
N ILE A 259 -19.43 -26.72 -12.94
CA ILE A 259 -19.96 -27.77 -13.82
C ILE A 259 -20.54 -27.13 -15.09
N ASP A 260 -21.37 -26.10 -14.95
CA ASP A 260 -21.96 -25.38 -16.09
C ASP A 260 -20.87 -24.78 -16.99
N LYS A 261 -19.87 -24.11 -16.40
CA LYS A 261 -18.75 -23.55 -17.16
C LYS A 261 -17.93 -24.64 -17.83
N PHE A 262 -17.70 -25.76 -17.13
CA PHE A 262 -16.94 -26.90 -17.63
C PHE A 262 -17.64 -27.56 -18.82
N GLY A 263 -18.98 -27.66 -18.79
CA GLY A 263 -19.80 -28.20 -19.86
C GLY A 263 -19.95 -27.28 -21.08
N ARG A 264 -19.79 -25.97 -20.91
CA ARG A 264 -19.80 -24.99 -22.01
C ARG A 264 -18.49 -24.93 -22.79
N ASP A 265 -17.37 -25.36 -22.22
CA ASP A 265 -16.09 -25.37 -22.92
C ASP A 265 -16.08 -26.47 -23.99
N PRO A 266 -15.97 -26.12 -25.30
CA PRO A 266 -15.95 -27.11 -26.37
C PRO A 266 -14.68 -27.95 -26.25
N ARG A 267 -14.86 -29.27 -26.09
CA ARG A 267 -13.76 -30.23 -25.93
C ARG A 267 -13.80 -31.30 -26.99
N ARG A 268 -12.62 -31.87 -27.26
CA ARG A 268 -12.44 -33.09 -28.07
C ARG A 268 -12.79 -34.37 -27.29
N LEU A 269 -13.80 -34.32 -26.42
CA LEU A 269 -14.28 -35.48 -25.64
C LEU A 269 -15.81 -35.44 -25.64
N GLN A 270 -16.45 -36.46 -26.21
CA GLN A 270 -17.89 -36.67 -26.13
C GLN A 270 -18.24 -37.27 -24.76
N PHE A 271 -19.02 -36.56 -23.96
CA PHE A 271 -19.62 -37.12 -22.76
C PHE A 271 -20.92 -37.82 -23.18
N LEU A 272 -20.91 -39.16 -23.17
CA LEU A 272 -22.13 -39.97 -23.30
C LEU A 272 -22.89 -39.86 -21.99
N PHE A 273 -23.86 -38.95 -21.92
CA PHE A 273 -24.88 -39.01 -20.87
C PHE A 273 -25.88 -40.08 -21.29
N GLN A 274 -25.89 -41.23 -20.63
CA GLN A 274 -26.99 -42.19 -20.73
C GLN A 274 -28.17 -41.61 -19.95
N GLU A 275 -29.29 -41.44 -20.63
CA GLU A 275 -30.59 -41.00 -20.06
C GLU A 275 -31.14 -42.01 -19.05
#